data_AF-A0AAW4FYD0-F1
#
_entry.id   AF-A0AAW4FYD0-F1
#
_cell.length_a   1.000
_cell.length_b   1.000
_cell.length_c   1.000
_cell.angle_alpha   90.00
_cell.angle_beta   90.00
_cell.angle_gamma   90.00
#
_symmetry.space_group_name_H-M   'P 1'
#
loop_
_entity.id
_entity.type
_entity.pdbx_description
1 polymer ?
#
loop_
_entity_poly.entity_id
_entity_poly.type
_entity_poly.pdbx_seq_one_letter_code
_entity_poly.pdbx_strand_id
1 'polypeptide(L)'
;ALAAVNQAGDTVGWSFQVADGVLDSLQAGQTLTQKYDVTVDDGHGGTAVQTVTITITGTNDVPVITSAVQSGSVTEIADNAAGENATTHAQNGAV
;
A
#
# COMPACT_ATOMS: atom_id res chain seq x y z
N ALA A 1 7.86 6.44 18.79
CA ALA A 1 7.91 7.00 20.17
C ALA A 1 9.30 6.82 20.74
N LEU A 2 9.68 7.59 21.76
CA LEU A 2 10.94 7.39 22.50
C LEU A 2 10.73 6.39 23.65
N ALA A 3 11.75 5.58 23.91
CA ALA A 3 11.84 4.73 25.09
C ALA A 3 12.47 5.50 26.26
N ALA A 4 12.48 4.89 27.45
CA ALA A 4 13.21 5.41 28.59
C ALA A 4 14.72 5.53 28.29
N VAL A 5 15.37 6.52 28.90
CA VAL A 5 16.82 6.71 28.80
C VAL A 5 17.54 5.54 29.47
N ASN A 6 18.49 4.93 28.76
CA ASN A 6 19.40 3.94 29.30
C ASN A 6 20.77 4.59 29.55
N GLN A 7 21.00 5.02 30.78
CA GLN A 7 22.24 5.67 31.19
C GLN A 7 23.43 4.71 31.31
N ALA A 8 23.20 3.42 31.52
CA ALA A 8 24.30 2.45 31.61
C ALA A 8 24.95 2.16 30.24
N GLY A 9 24.17 2.35 29.17
CA GLY A 9 24.63 2.15 27.79
C GLY A 9 24.59 3.41 26.94
N ASP A 10 24.41 4.60 27.54
CA ASP A 10 24.31 5.89 26.84
C ASP A 10 23.37 5.89 25.61
N THR A 11 22.20 5.26 25.76
CA THR A 11 21.25 5.08 24.65
C THR A 11 19.83 5.53 24.98
N VAL A 12 19.12 5.99 23.95
CA VAL A 12 17.67 6.20 23.96
C VAL A 12 17.09 5.40 22.81
N GLY A 13 16.25 4.41 23.12
CA GLY A 13 15.54 3.65 22.11
C GLY A 13 14.44 4.48 21.45
N TRP A 14 14.16 4.22 20.18
CA TRP A 14 13.05 4.87 19.46
C TRP A 14 12.38 3.91 18.50
N SER A 15 11.11 4.18 18.22
CA SER A 15 10.31 3.45 17.23
C SER A 15 9.70 4.40 16.21
N PHE A 16 9.71 3.97 14.95
CA PHE A 16 9.03 4.61 13.83
C PHE A 16 7.99 3.64 13.26
N GLN A 17 6.76 4.11 13.06
CA GLN A 17 5.66 3.33 12.53
C GLN A 17 4.80 4.23 11.63
N VAL A 18 4.35 3.67 10.51
CA VAL A 18 3.45 4.31 9.56
C VAL A 18 2.56 3.22 8.97
N ALA A 19 1.29 3.53 8.75
CA ALA A 19 0.39 2.60 8.08
C ALA A 19 0.76 2.51 6.60
N ASP A 20 0.78 1.29 6.07
CA ASP A 20 1.15 0.98 4.68
C ASP A 20 0.41 1.86 3.66
N GLY A 21 -0.93 1.86 3.70
CA GLY A 21 -1.78 2.61 2.79
C GLY A 21 -1.60 4.14 2.76
N VAL A 22 -0.93 4.72 3.76
CA VAL A 22 -0.59 6.16 3.76
C VAL A 22 0.56 6.47 2.78
N LEU A 23 1.35 5.45 2.43
CA LEU A 23 2.51 5.56 1.56
C LEU A 23 2.23 5.18 0.09
N ASP A 24 1.09 4.58 -0.23
CA ASP A 24 0.72 4.09 -1.58
C ASP A 24 0.84 5.16 -2.69
N SER A 25 0.76 6.44 -2.32
CA SER A 25 0.96 7.54 -3.27
C SER A 25 2.41 7.73 -3.73
N LEU A 26 3.39 7.15 -3.02
CA LEU A 26 4.80 7.26 -3.37
C LEU A 26 5.11 6.35 -4.55
N GLN A 27 5.44 6.96 -5.68
CA GLN A 27 5.83 6.24 -6.88
C GLN A 27 7.17 5.50 -6.69
N ALA A 28 7.45 4.51 -7.53
CA ALA A 28 8.72 3.80 -7.52
C ALA A 28 9.92 4.75 -7.60
N GLY A 29 10.79 4.69 -6.58
CA GLY A 29 11.97 5.55 -6.47
C GLY A 29 11.71 6.96 -5.97
N GLN A 30 10.44 7.37 -5.78
CA GLN A 30 10.10 8.62 -5.10
C GLN A 30 10.48 8.49 -3.63
N THR A 31 11.07 9.55 -3.06
CA THR A 31 11.47 9.55 -1.65
C THR A 31 10.66 10.54 -0.81
N LEU A 32 10.35 10.12 0.41
CA LEU A 32 9.82 10.97 1.48
C LEU A 32 10.81 10.95 2.64
N THR A 33 11.31 12.12 3.02
CA THR A 33 12.23 12.27 4.16
C THR A 33 11.50 12.87 5.34
N GLN A 34 11.59 12.20 6.49
CA GLN A 34 11.06 12.69 7.76
C GLN A 34 12.21 12.90 8.74
N LYS A 35 12.17 14.04 9.44
CA LYS A 35 13.18 14.41 10.43
C LYS A 35 12.51 14.57 11.78
N TYR A 36 13.13 13.97 12.79
CA TYR A 36 12.66 13.98 14.17
C TYR A 36 13.79 14.46 15.07
N ASP A 37 13.61 15.59 15.72
CA ASP A 37 14.57 16.10 16.69
C ASP A 37 14.33 15.45 18.05
N VAL A 38 15.35 14.77 18.54
CA VAL A 38 15.39 14.17 19.88
C VAL A 38 16.19 15.12 20.76
N THR A 39 15.53 15.68 21.77
CA THR A 39 16.19 16.53 22.77
C THR A 39 16.50 15.71 24.01
N VAL A 40 17.74 15.76 24.47
CA VAL A 40 18.21 15.21 25.74
C VAL A 40 18.49 16.37 26.68
N ASP A 41 17.92 16.31 27.87
CA ASP A 41 18.11 17.29 28.95
C ASP A 41 18.91 16.63 30.06
N ASP A 42 19.98 17.28 30.52
CA ASP A 42 20.82 16.77 31.61
C ASP A 42 20.25 17.04 33.01
N GLY A 43 19.13 17.76 33.11
CA GLY A 43 18.48 18.16 34.36
C GLY A 43 19.22 19.23 35.16
N HIS A 44 20.35 19.73 34.63
CA HIS A 44 21.23 20.72 35.23
C HIS A 44 21.33 22.00 34.38
N GLY A 45 20.42 22.16 33.41
CA GLY A 45 20.32 23.32 32.55
C GLY A 45 21.03 23.18 31.20
N GLY A 46 21.62 22.02 30.92
CA GLY A 46 22.19 21.67 29.62
C GLY A 46 21.22 20.80 28.80
N THR A 47 21.09 21.11 27.52
CA THR A 47 20.34 20.27 26.57
C THR A 47 21.16 20.01 25.32
N ALA A 48 21.02 18.81 24.76
CA ALA A 48 21.57 18.44 23.46
C ALA A 48 20.44 17.99 22.52
N VAL A 49 20.56 18.29 21.23
CA VAL A 49 19.59 17.87 20.22
C VAL A 49 20.28 16.96 19.20
N GLN A 50 19.63 15.84 18.89
CA GLN A 50 20.02 14.92 17.83
C GLN A 50 18.86 14.75 16.85
N THR A 51 19.08 15.04 15.57
CA THR A 51 18.10 14.77 14.52
C THR A 51 18.21 13.32 14.06
N VAL A 52 17.10 12.60 14.11
CA VAL A 52 16.90 11.29 13.46
C VAL A 52 16.27 11.53 12.09
N THR A 53 16.91 11.03 11.03
CA THR A 53 16.40 11.14 9.66
C THR A 53 15.93 9.79 9.17
N ILE A 54 14.66 9.72 8.78
CA ILE A 54 14.04 8.54 8.18
C ILE A 54 13.78 8.84 6.70
N THR A 55 14.36 8.02 5.82
CA THR A 55 14.13 8.10 4.38
C THR A 55 13.27 6.92 3.95
N ILE A 56 12.12 7.21 3.36
CA ILE A 56 11.19 6.23 2.82
C ILE A 56 11.31 6.31 1.30
N THR A 57 11.45 5.17 0.64
CA THR A 57 11.49 5.07 -0.82
C THR A 57 10.27 4.30 -1.28
N GLY A 58 9.48 4.90 -2.17
CA GLY A 58 8.30 4.28 -2.76
C GLY A 58 8.67 3.11 -3.68
N THR A 59 7.76 2.14 -3.74
CA THR A 59 7.80 0.99 -4.64
C THR A 59 6.60 1.02 -5.57
N ASN A 60 6.67 0.32 -6.70
CA ASN A 60 5.49 0.13 -7.53
C ASN A 60 4.70 -1.07 -7.02
N ASP A 61 3.45 -0.85 -6.63
CA ASP A 61 2.55 -1.94 -6.29
C ASP A 61 1.99 -2.62 -7.53
N VAL A 62 1.74 -3.91 -7.43
CA VAL A 62 1.15 -4.67 -8.53
C VAL A 62 -0.32 -4.28 -8.65
N PRO A 63 -0.81 -3.91 -9.85
CA PRO A 63 -2.21 -3.60 -10.03
C PRO A 63 -3.06 -4.84 -9.74
N VAL A 64 -4.11 -4.69 -8.96
CA VAL A 64 -5.10 -5.75 -8.73
C VAL A 64 -6.23 -5.57 -9.74
N ILE A 65 -6.31 -6.47 -10.71
CA ILE A 65 -7.40 -6.51 -11.69
C ILE A 65 -8.49 -7.43 -11.12
N THR A 66 -9.71 -6.90 -10.98
CA THR A 66 -10.87 -7.69 -10.58
C THR A 66 -12.03 -7.41 -11.53
N SER A 67 -12.89 -8.41 -11.70
CA SER A 67 -14.15 -8.23 -12.41
C SER A 67 -15.25 -9.06 -11.77
N ALA A 68 -16.47 -8.53 -11.77
CA ALA A 68 -17.64 -9.37 -11.54
C ALA A 68 -17.81 -10.35 -12.70
N VAL A 69 -18.56 -11.43 -12.49
CA VAL A 69 -18.91 -12.37 -13.56
C VAL A 69 -19.56 -11.60 -14.70
N GLN A 70 -18.95 -11.67 -15.87
CA GLN A 70 -19.48 -11.12 -17.11
C GLN A 70 -20.09 -12.27 -17.92
N SER A 71 -21.26 -12.03 -18.49
CA SER A 71 -21.95 -12.97 -19.37
C SER A 71 -22.03 -12.41 -20.78
N GLY A 72 -21.69 -13.24 -21.76
CA GLY A 72 -21.96 -12.99 -23.17
C GLY A 72 -22.96 -14.01 -23.68
N SER A 73 -23.93 -13.58 -24.50
CA SER A 73 -24.85 -14.49 -25.18
C SER A 73 -24.88 -14.22 -26.68
N VAL A 74 -24.87 -15.30 -27.46
CA VAL A 74 -25.18 -15.25 -28.89
C VAL A 74 -26.48 -16.01 -29.12
N THR A 75 -27.39 -15.40 -29.84
CA THR A 75 -28.64 -16.03 -30.30
C THR A 75 -28.56 -16.16 -31.80
N GLU A 76 -28.67 -17.38 -32.31
CA GLU A 76 -28.78 -17.62 -33.75
C GLU A 76 -30.12 -17.03 -34.25
N ILE A 77 -30.10 -16.32 -35.38
CA ILE A 77 -31.33 -15.81 -36.00
C ILE A 77 -31.91 -16.93 -36.85
N ALA A 78 -33.09 -17.41 -36.46
CA ALA A 78 -33.82 -18.44 -37.19
C ALA A 78 -34.40 -17.89 -38.50
N ASP A 79 -34.16 -18.58 -39.61
CA ASP A 79 -34.84 -18.34 -40.89
C ASP A 79 -36.09 -19.24 -41.07
N ASN A 80 -36.40 -20.02 -40.04
CA ASN A 80 -37.53 -20.95 -39.94
C ASN A 80 -37.45 -22.15 -40.91
N ALA A 81 -36.26 -22.52 -41.39
CA ALA A 81 -36.08 -23.76 -42.13
C ALA A 81 -36.36 -25.01 -41.25
N ALA A 82 -36.91 -26.07 -41.86
CA ALA A 82 -37.24 -27.30 -41.16
C ALA A 82 -35.96 -28.01 -40.66
N GLY A 83 -35.83 -28.19 -39.34
CA GLY A 83 -34.67 -28.84 -38.70
C GLY A 83 -33.72 -27.89 -37.97
N GLU A 84 -33.98 -26.59 -37.99
CA GLU A 84 -33.20 -25.60 -37.26
C GLU A 84 -33.51 -25.63 -35.74
N ASN A 85 -32.49 -25.42 -34.91
CA ASN A 85 -32.61 -25.43 -33.45
C ASN A 85 -32.30 -24.03 -32.89
N ALA A 86 -33.28 -23.35 -32.28
CA ALA A 86 -33.07 -22.03 -31.67
C ALA A 86 -32.31 -22.17 -30.33
N THR A 87 -30.98 -22.21 -30.41
CA THR A 87 -30.12 -22.40 -29.23
C THR A 87 -29.46 -21.08 -28.85
N THR A 88 -29.62 -20.65 -27.59
CA THR A 88 -28.85 -19.53 -27.04
C THR A 88 -27.57 -20.09 -26.42
N HIS A 89 -26.43 -19.62 -26.91
CA HIS A 89 -25.12 -19.95 -26.34
C HIS A 89 -24.74 -18.88 -25.33
N ALA A 90 -24.64 -19.24 -24.05
CA ALA A 90 -24.20 -18.37 -22.97
C ALA A 90 -22.85 -18.85 -22.42
N GLN A 91 -21.92 -17.92 -22.25
CA GLN A 91 -20.64 -18.17 -21.60
C GLN A 91 -20.42 -17.16 -20.48
N ASN A 92 -19.98 -17.66 -19.33
CA ASN A 92 -19.61 -16.84 -18.17
C ASN A 92 -18.10 -16.79 -18.06
N GLY A 93 -17.56 -15.62 -17.70
CA GLY A 93 -16.15 -15.43 -17.40
C GLY A 93 -15.94 -14.40 -16.29
N ALA A 94 -14.90 -14.60 -15.51
CA ALA A 94 -14.37 -13.62 -14.56
C ALA A 94 -12.84 -13.63 -14.66
N VAL A 95 -12.23 -12.48 -14.38
CA VAL A 95 -10.77 -12.30 -14.17
C VAL A 95 -10.43 -12.58 -12.72
#